data_AF-A0A2V8PQM9-F1
#
_entry.id   AF-A0A2V8PQM9-F1
#
_cell.length_a   1.000
_cell.length_b   1.000
_cell.length_c   1.000
_cell.angle_alpha   90.00
_cell.angle_beta   90.00
_cell.angle_gamma   90.00
#
_symmetry.space_group_name_H-M   'P 1'
#
loop_
_entity.id
_entity.type
_entity.pdbx_description
1 polymer ?
#
loop_
_entity_poly.entity_id
_entity_poly.type
_entity_poly.pdbx_seq_one_letter_code
_entity_poly.pdbx_strand_id
1 'polypeptide(L)'
;AIASLEDPDQVTNGQRLNRETKKFVTEGLSALGYASIPSQANFIMVNVKREARPIIGALAQRGVQIGRPFPALPNHLRVTIGKRPEMETFLAAFGQVVA
;
A
#
# COMPACT_ATOMS: atom_id res chain seq x y z
N ALA A 1 -24.31 -11.94 2.48
CA ALA A 1 -23.65 -12.52 1.31
C ALA A 1 -24.50 -12.34 0.04
N ILE A 2 -25.76 -12.79 0.04
CA ILE A 2 -26.68 -12.73 -1.12
C ILE A 2 -26.79 -11.31 -1.72
N ALA A 3 -27.07 -10.28 -0.91
CA ALA A 3 -27.15 -8.89 -1.39
C ALA A 3 -25.87 -8.36 -2.07
N SER A 4 -24.68 -8.88 -1.71
CA SER A 4 -23.42 -8.50 -2.37
C SER A 4 -23.15 -9.30 -3.65
N LEU A 5 -23.77 -10.47 -3.80
CA LEU A 5 -23.69 -11.28 -5.02
C LEU A 5 -24.67 -10.76 -6.09
N GLU A 6 -25.80 -10.19 -5.65
CA GLU A 6 -26.86 -9.67 -6.52
C GLU A 6 -26.60 -8.23 -6.99
N ASP A 7 -25.65 -7.51 -6.37
CA ASP A 7 -25.24 -6.17 -6.80
C ASP A 7 -24.21 -6.27 -7.96
N PRO A 8 -24.61 -5.94 -9.21
CA PRO A 8 -23.72 -6.05 -10.37
C PRO A 8 -22.57 -5.02 -10.35
N ASP A 9 -22.73 -3.93 -9.62
CA ASP A 9 -21.79 -2.82 -9.57
C ASP A 9 -20.73 -3.01 -8.48
N GLN A 10 -21.02 -3.82 -7.46
CA GLN A 10 -20.15 -4.03 -6.30
C GLN A 10 -18.72 -4.45 -6.69
N VAL A 11 -18.58 -5.44 -7.58
CA VAL A 11 -17.27 -5.94 -8.02
C VAL A 11 -16.58 -4.92 -8.93
N THR A 12 -17.31 -4.36 -9.89
CA THR A 12 -16.78 -3.42 -10.88
C THR A 12 -16.25 -2.15 -10.21
N ASN A 13 -17.01 -1.59 -9.26
CA ASN A 13 -16.61 -0.42 -8.49
C ASN A 13 -15.41 -0.71 -7.60
N GLY A 14 -15.40 -1.85 -6.89
CA GLY A 14 -14.27 -2.26 -6.07
C GLY A 14 -12.97 -2.40 -6.86
N GLN A 15 -13.02 -3.05 -8.03
CA GLN A 15 -11.86 -3.18 -8.91
C GLN A 15 -11.38 -1.83 -9.45
N ARG A 16 -12.30 -0.96 -9.86
CA ARG A 16 -11.97 0.38 -10.36
C ARG A 16 -11.27 1.22 -9.31
N LEU A 17 -11.86 1.33 -8.11
CA LEU A 17 -11.30 2.12 -7.00
C LEU A 17 -9.93 1.59 -6.56
N ASN A 18 -9.77 0.26 -6.47
CA ASN A 18 -8.48 -0.36 -6.15
C ASN A 18 -7.42 -0.06 -7.22
N ARG A 19 -7.77 -0.13 -8.52
CA ARG A 19 -6.86 0.15 -9.62
C ARG A 19 -6.38 1.60 -9.62
N GLU A 20 -7.31 2.54 -9.49
CA GLU A 20 -7.02 3.98 -9.44
C GLU A 20 -6.14 4.33 -8.24
N THR A 21 -6.50 3.84 -7.05
CA THR A 21 -5.74 4.13 -5.83
C THR A 21 -4.37 3.47 -5.86
N LYS A 22 -4.27 2.22 -6.33
CA LYS A 22 -2.99 1.54 -6.51
C LYS A 22 -2.06 2.31 -7.45
N LYS A 23 -2.56 2.77 -8.59
CA LYS A 23 -1.78 3.58 -9.54
C LYS A 23 -1.20 4.82 -8.86
N PHE A 24 -2.03 5.57 -8.14
CA PHE A 24 -1.58 6.73 -7.39
C PHE A 24 -0.50 6.41 -6.36
N VAL A 25 -0.67 5.34 -5.57
CA VAL A 25 0.32 4.95 -4.57
C VAL A 25 1.64 4.57 -5.24
N THR A 26 1.60 3.80 -6.33
CA THR A 26 2.81 3.40 -7.04
C THR A 26 3.53 4.58 -7.70
N GLU A 27 2.80 5.56 -8.23
CA GLU A 27 3.36 6.80 -8.78
C GLU A 27 3.99 7.66 -7.68
N GLY A 28 3.31 7.83 -6.54
CA GLY A 28 3.84 8.57 -5.39
C GLY A 28 5.11 7.94 -4.82
N LEU A 29 5.15 6.61 -4.69
CA LEU A 29 6.36 5.89 -4.27
C LEU A 29 7.50 6.01 -5.29
N SER A 30 7.18 5.94 -6.59
CA SER A 30 8.16 6.13 -7.66
C SER A 30 8.75 7.54 -7.64
N ALA A 31 7.94 8.57 -7.37
CA ALA A 31 8.41 9.95 -7.23
C ALA A 31 9.36 10.13 -6.03
N LEU A 32 9.19 9.32 -4.98
CA LEU A 32 10.11 9.24 -3.84
C LEU A 32 11.33 8.33 -4.11
N GLY A 33 11.44 7.73 -5.30
CA GLY A 33 12.55 6.86 -5.69
C GLY A 33 12.43 5.40 -5.24
N TYR A 34 11.22 4.95 -4.89
CA TYR A 34 10.93 3.59 -4.44
C TYR A 34 10.13 2.81 -5.47
N ALA A 35 10.62 1.62 -5.84
CA ALA A 35 9.96 0.73 -6.78
C ALA A 35 9.09 -0.30 -6.04
N SER A 36 7.95 -0.63 -6.64
CA SER A 36 7.07 -1.71 -6.18
C SER A 36 6.99 -2.83 -7.23
N ILE A 37 6.85 -4.07 -6.76
CA ILE A 37 6.56 -5.21 -7.64
C ILE A 37 5.18 -5.01 -8.30
N PRO A 38 5.03 -5.22 -9.62
CA PRO A 38 3.74 -5.15 -10.29
C PRO A 38 2.71 -6.05 -9.61
N SER A 39 1.62 -5.47 -9.13
CA SER A 39 0.59 -6.19 -8.39
C SER A 39 -0.71 -6.26 -9.17
N GLN A 40 -1.32 -7.44 -9.19
CA GLN A 40 -2.68 -7.67 -9.71
C GLN A 40 -3.74 -7.69 -8.58
N ALA A 41 -3.33 -7.43 -7.33
CA ALA A 41 -4.19 -7.52 -6.15
C ALA A 41 -4.49 -6.14 -5.53
N ASN A 42 -5.00 -6.16 -4.29
CA ASN A 42 -5.29 -5.02 -3.42
C ASN A 42 -4.15 -4.68 -2.45
N PHE A 43 -2.92 -5.08 -2.76
CA PHE A 43 -1.72 -4.71 -2.01
C PHE A 43 -0.52 -4.65 -2.95
N ILE A 44 0.54 -3.97 -2.55
CA ILE A 44 1.82 -3.90 -3.27
C ILE A 44 2.97 -4.30 -2.36
N MET A 45 4.06 -4.77 -2.96
CA MET A 45 5.34 -5.01 -2.28
C MET A 45 6.31 -3.92 -2.70
N VAL A 46 6.70 -3.05 -1.77
CA VAL A 46 7.60 -1.92 -2.03
C VAL A 46 8.99 -2.26 -1.52
N ASN A 47 10.01 -2.17 -2.38
CA ASN A 47 11.40 -2.32 -1.96
C ASN A 47 11.87 -1.02 -1.30
N VAL A 48 12.08 -1.05 0.01
CA VAL A 48 12.50 0.11 0.81
C VAL A 48 14.02 0.23 0.97
N LYS A 49 14.79 -0.60 0.26
CA LYS A 49 16.26 -0.56 0.14
C LYS A 49 17.04 -0.74 1.46
N ARG A 50 16.34 -0.97 2.57
CA ARG A 50 16.86 -1.23 3.91
C ARG A 50 15.89 -2.14 4.65
N GLU A 51 16.27 -2.60 5.84
CA GLU A 51 15.43 -3.46 6.67
C GLU A 51 14.03 -2.86 6.87
N ALA A 52 13.00 -3.66 6.59
CA ALA A 52 11.60 -3.27 6.66
C ALA A 52 11.14 -2.99 8.10
N ARG A 53 11.65 -3.75 9.07
CA ARG A 53 11.13 -3.80 10.44
C ARG A 53 11.19 -2.44 11.17
N PRO A 54 12.29 -1.67 11.10
CA PRO A 54 12.32 -0.32 11.66
C PRO A 54 11.33 0.64 10.98
N ILE A 55 11.15 0.54 9.66
CA ILE A 55 10.20 1.39 8.91
C ILE A 55 8.76 1.08 9.33
N ILE A 56 8.41 -0.20 9.51
CA ILE A 56 7.10 -0.62 10.02
C ILE A 56 6.81 0.04 11.38
N GLY A 57 7.78 0.01 12.30
CA GLY A 57 7.64 0.65 13.61
C GLY A 57 7.48 2.17 13.52
N ALA A 58 8.27 2.83 12.68
CA ALA A 58 8.22 4.28 12.50
C ALA A 58 6.93 4.78 11.83
N LEU A 59 6.34 3.99 10.93
CA LEU A 59 5.02 4.24 10.35
C LEU A 59 3.91 4.01 11.38
N ALA A 60 4.01 2.95 12.20
CA ALA A 60 3.04 2.67 13.25
C ALA A 60 2.94 3.81 14.27
N GLN A 61 4.07 4.43 14.64
CA GLN A 61 4.12 5.61 15.51
C GLN A 61 3.42 6.84 14.90
N ARG A 62 3.22 6.87 13.58
CA ARG A 62 2.50 7.91 12.84
C ARG A 62 1.05 7.52 12.53
N GLY A 63 0.53 6.48 13.19
CA GLY A 63 -0.83 5.99 12.98
C GLY A 63 -1.02 5.17 11.69
N VAL A 64 0.06 4.82 10.98
CA VAL A 64 0.01 4.06 9.73
C VAL A 64 0.43 2.61 9.98
N GLN A 65 -0.55 1.72 10.06
CA GLN A 65 -0.32 0.29 10.27
C GLN A 65 -0.13 -0.42 8.92
N ILE A 66 1.00 -1.11 8.74
CA ILE A 66 1.30 -1.87 7.52
C ILE A 66 1.49 -3.35 7.81
N GLY A 67 1.61 -4.16 6.75
CA GLY A 67 1.75 -5.60 6.86
C GLY A 67 2.96 -6.02 7.70
N ARG A 68 2.86 -7.20 8.34
CA ARG A 68 3.96 -7.84 9.06
C ARG A 68 5.21 -7.98 8.16
N PRO A 69 6.43 -8.09 8.74
CA PRO A 69 7.64 -8.41 7.98
C PRO A 69 7.50 -9.74 7.23
N PHE A 70 8.12 -9.82 6.05
CA PHE A 70 8.24 -11.04 5.27
C PHE A 70 9.70 -11.49 5.28
N PRO A 71 10.07 -12.57 5.99
CA PRO A 71 11.47 -12.98 6.13
C PRO A 71 12.19 -13.25 4.79
N ALA A 72 11.46 -13.75 3.79
CA ALA A 72 11.99 -13.97 2.44
C ALA A 72 12.25 -12.67 1.65
N LEU A 73 11.69 -11.55 2.10
CA LEU A 73 11.80 -10.23 1.47
C LEU A 73 12.06 -9.17 2.55
N PRO A 74 13.23 -9.21 3.23
CA PRO A 74 13.51 -8.41 4.42
C PRO A 74 13.51 -6.90 4.16
N ASN A 75 13.82 -6.51 2.91
CA ASN A 75 13.81 -5.12 2.47
C ASN A 75 12.49 -4.68 1.81
N HIS A 76 11.42 -5.46 1.92
CA HIS A 76 10.13 -5.12 1.33
C HIS A 76 9.03 -4.91 2.36
N LEU A 77 8.17 -3.94 2.07
CA LEU A 77 6.93 -3.69 2.80
C LEU A 77 5.74 -4.14 1.98
N ARG A 78 4.84 -4.92 2.62
CA ARG A 78 3.52 -5.20 2.06
C ARG A 78 2.55 -4.09 2.47
N VAL A 79 2.16 -3.26 1.51
CA VAL A 79 1.23 -2.16 1.71
C VAL A 79 -0.12 -2.56 1.11
N THR A 80 -1.15 -2.69 1.94
CA THR A 80 -2.53 -2.89 1.49
C THR A 80 -3.06 -1.57 0.93
N ILE A 81 -3.74 -1.62 -0.21
CA ILE A 81 -4.38 -0.47 -0.83
C ILE A 81 -5.71 -0.22 -0.12
N GLY A 82 -5.74 0.85 0.68
CA GLY A 82 -6.95 1.35 1.33
C GLY A 82 -7.70 2.37 0.47
N LYS A 83 -8.50 3.21 1.13
CA LYS A 83 -9.14 4.36 0.49
C LYS A 83 -8.10 5.41 0.12
N ARG A 84 -8.44 6.27 -0.84
CA ARG A 84 -7.56 7.34 -1.31
C ARG A 84 -6.99 8.24 -0.19
N PRO A 85 -7.79 8.76 0.77
CA PRO A 85 -7.25 9.61 1.85
C PRO A 85 -6.32 8.86 2.82
N GLU A 86 -6.56 7.56 3.04
CA GLU A 86 -5.67 6.72 3.86
C GLU A 86 -4.32 6.55 3.17
N MET A 87 -4.35 6.38 1.85
CA MET A 87 -3.14 6.23 1.04
C MET A 87 -2.35 7.55 0.91
N GLU A 88 -3.01 8.70 0.93
CA GLU A 88 -2.35 10.01 1.02
C GLU A 88 -1.63 10.17 2.36
N THR A 89 -2.29 9.81 3.47
CA THR A 89 -1.67 9.77 4.81
C THR A 89 -0.46 8.83 4.83
N PHE A 90 -0.58 7.65 4.21
CA PHE A 90 0.53 6.71 4.08
C PHE A 90 1.71 7.31 3.32
N LEU A 91 1.49 7.92 2.14
CA LEU A 91 2.58 8.50 1.34
C LEU A 91 3.29 9.64 2.08
N ALA A 92 2.54 10.49 2.78
CA ALA A 92 3.10 11.56 3.60
C ALA A 92 3.96 11.01 4.75
N ALA A 93 3.43 10.05 5.51
CA ALA A 93 4.17 9.42 6.60
C ALA A 93 5.38 8.63 6.10
N PHE A 94 5.26 7.94 4.97
CA PHE A 94 6.34 7.21 4.33
C PHE A 94 7.48 8.16 3.95
N GLY A 95 7.18 9.28 3.27
CA GLY A 95 8.17 10.30 2.92
C GLY A 95 8.95 10.82 4.14
N GLN A 96 8.27 11.06 5.27
CA GLN A 96 8.92 11.49 6.52
C GLN A 96 9.79 10.42 7.18
N VAL A 97 9.45 9.14 7.01
CA VAL A 97 10.20 8.02 7.61
C VAL A 97 11.41 7.63 6.77
N VAL A 98 11.33 7.84 5.45
CA VAL A 98 12.37 7.42 4.50
C VAL A 98 13.35 8.52 4.09
N ALA A 99 13.01 9.79 4.33
CA ALA A 99 13.98 10.88 4.38
C ALA A 99 15.10 10.58 5.40
#